data_AF-A0A925FCW7-F1
#
_entry.id   AF-A0A925FCW7-F1
#
_cell.length_a   1.000
_cell.length_b   1.000
_cell.length_c   1.000
_cell.angle_alpha   90.00
_cell.angle_beta   90.00
_cell.angle_gamma   90.00
#
_symmetry.space_group_name_H-M   'P 1'
#
loop_
_entity.id
_entity.type
_entity.pdbx_description
1 polymer ?
#
loop_
_entity_poly.entity_id
_entity_poly.type
_entity_poly.pdbx_seq_one_letter_code
_entity_poly.pdbx_strand_id
1 'polypeptide(L)'
;MTSEPQPRLLWQPSPNLVQTSNLTQYATWLKEEYRVDFQDYESLHRWSVEHLESFWESLISYFNVTLHSPYERVLSGEMPQARWFEGATLNYAEHVFRQKTVDHPALLVASESGLLTEVSWESLERQTAALAAWLRRAGIQPGDRVAGYLPTIPEA
;
A
#
# COMPACT_ATOMS: atom_id res chain seq x y z
N MET A 1 28.65 28.53 28.05
CA MET A 1 27.43 28.12 27.31
C MET A 1 27.71 28.32 25.84
N THR A 2 28.19 27.29 25.16
CA THR A 2 28.32 27.28 23.71
C THR A 2 26.93 27.12 23.12
N SER A 3 26.45 28.13 22.41
CA SER A 3 25.22 28.03 21.61
C SER A 3 25.43 26.93 20.58
N GLU A 4 24.70 25.83 20.68
CA GLU A 4 24.69 24.81 19.63
C GLU A 4 24.20 25.48 18.33
N PRO A 5 24.93 25.33 17.20
CA PRO A 5 24.51 25.91 15.94
C PRO A 5 23.21 25.26 15.49
N GLN A 6 22.21 26.09 15.22
CA GLN A 6 20.92 25.66 14.65
C GLN A 6 21.16 24.82 13.38
N PRO A 7 20.49 23.67 13.24
CA PRO A 7 20.69 22.81 12.08
C PRO A 7 20.30 23.56 10.80
N ARG A 8 21.20 23.58 9.81
CA ARG A 8 20.97 24.23 8.52
C ARG A 8 19.97 23.41 7.70
N LEU A 9 18.83 24.01 7.35
CA LEU A 9 17.88 23.42 6.41
C LEU A 9 18.54 23.25 5.03
N LEU A 10 18.64 22.00 4.57
CA LEU A 10 19.31 21.65 3.31
C LEU A 10 18.40 21.78 2.09
N TRP A 11 17.12 21.48 2.27
CA TRP A 11 16.12 21.47 1.21
C TRP A 11 14.72 21.62 1.81
N GLN A 12 13.82 22.24 1.05
CA GLN A 12 12.41 22.32 1.37
C GLN A 12 11.60 22.11 0.08
N PRO A 13 10.48 21.36 0.14
CA PRO A 13 9.59 21.22 -1.01
C PRO A 13 9.02 22.58 -1.41
N SER A 14 8.78 22.77 -2.70
CA SER A 14 8.06 23.95 -3.18
C SER A 14 6.60 23.90 -2.72
N PRO A 15 5.93 25.06 -2.56
CA PRO A 15 4.52 25.09 -2.17
C PRO A 15 3.61 24.27 -3.12
N ASN A 16 3.91 24.28 -4.42
CA ASN A 16 3.18 23.50 -5.42
C ASN A 16 3.34 21.98 -5.19
N LEU A 17 4.55 21.53 -4.84
CA LEU A 17 4.80 20.11 -4.56
C LEU A 17 4.07 19.67 -3.29
N VAL A 18 4.01 20.53 -2.26
CA VAL A 18 3.20 20.26 -1.06
C VAL A 18 1.73 20.14 -1.44
N GLN A 19 1.18 21.14 -2.15
CA GLN A 19 -0.24 21.21 -2.49
C GLN A 19 -0.73 20.02 -3.33
N THR A 20 0.09 19.54 -4.26
CA THR A 20 -0.26 18.43 -5.16
C THR A 20 0.11 17.05 -4.62
N SER A 21 0.72 16.97 -3.45
CA SER A 21 1.13 15.70 -2.84
C SER A 21 -0.08 14.81 -2.50
N ASN A 22 0.10 13.48 -2.60
CA ASN A 22 -0.92 12.52 -2.19
C ASN A 22 -1.31 12.68 -0.71
N LEU A 23 -0.39 13.13 0.14
CA LEU A 23 -0.66 13.34 1.55
C LEU A 23 -1.59 14.54 1.77
N THR A 24 -1.41 15.63 1.04
CA THR A 24 -2.32 16.78 1.07
C THR A 24 -3.69 16.42 0.50
N GLN A 25 -3.73 15.59 -0.55
CA GLN A 25 -4.99 15.06 -1.08
C GLN A 25 -5.72 14.21 -0.03
N TYR A 26 -5.02 13.33 0.68
CA TYR A 26 -5.58 12.54 1.78
C TYR A 26 -6.07 13.41 2.94
N ALA A 27 -5.30 14.41 3.37
CA ALA A 27 -5.72 15.34 4.43
C ALA A 27 -6.98 16.13 4.05
N THR A 28 -7.06 16.56 2.78
CA THR A 28 -8.26 17.24 2.26
C THR A 28 -9.46 16.31 2.26
N TRP A 29 -9.29 15.07 1.82
CA TRP A 29 -10.33 14.05 1.84
C TRP A 29 -10.81 13.73 3.27
N LEU A 30 -9.90 13.64 4.25
CA LEU A 30 -10.27 13.47 5.67
C LEU A 30 -11.13 14.61 6.20
N LYS A 31 -10.87 15.85 5.78
CA LYS A 31 -11.69 17.00 6.13
C LYS A 31 -13.10 16.91 5.53
N GLU A 32 -13.21 16.40 4.32
CA GLU A 32 -14.47 16.28 3.60
C GLU A 32 -15.33 15.13 4.15
N GLU A 33 -14.76 13.94 4.28
CA GLU A 33 -15.47 12.71 4.65
C GLU A 33 -15.55 12.51 6.17
N TYR A 34 -14.46 12.76 6.89
CA TYR A 34 -14.35 12.50 8.34
C TYR A 34 -14.49 13.77 9.20
N ARG A 35 -14.59 14.96 8.58
CA ARG A 35 -14.66 16.27 9.27
C ARG A 35 -13.46 16.53 10.19
N VAL A 36 -12.31 15.93 9.91
CA VAL A 36 -11.05 16.17 10.63
C VAL A 36 -10.13 17.02 9.77
N ASP A 37 -9.67 18.15 10.31
CA ASP A 37 -8.82 19.11 9.61
C ASP A 37 -7.48 19.28 10.32
N PHE A 38 -6.42 19.53 9.54
CA PHE A 38 -5.05 19.61 10.04
C PHE A 38 -4.37 20.87 9.51
N GLN A 39 -3.63 21.56 10.38
CA GLN A 39 -2.93 22.79 10.01
C GLN A 39 -1.58 22.50 9.34
N ASP A 40 -1.01 21.34 9.65
CA ASP A 40 0.32 20.91 9.23
C ASP A 40 0.46 19.39 9.30
N TYR A 41 1.61 18.90 8.86
CA TYR A 41 1.94 17.47 8.96
C TYR A 41 1.98 16.96 10.41
N GLU A 42 2.45 17.79 11.35
CA GLU A 42 2.61 17.38 12.74
C GLU A 42 1.26 17.10 13.41
N SER A 43 0.25 17.93 13.14
CA SER A 43 -1.13 17.72 13.60
C SER A 43 -1.76 16.48 12.98
N LEU A 44 -1.56 16.21 11.68
CA LEU A 44 -2.00 14.97 11.04
C LEU A 44 -1.33 13.73 11.66
N HIS A 45 -0.01 13.77 11.85
CA HIS A 45 0.75 12.67 12.45
C HIS A 45 0.35 12.41 13.90
N ARG A 46 0.19 13.46 14.70
CA ARG A 46 -0.30 13.32 16.08
C ARG A 46 -1.66 12.63 16.13
N TRP A 47 -2.58 13.06 15.27
CA TRP A 47 -3.88 12.40 15.15
C TRP A 47 -3.77 10.93 14.71
N SER A 48 -2.89 10.59 13.77
CA SER A 48 -2.74 9.20 13.32
C SER A 48 -2.22 8.25 14.41
N VAL A 49 -1.52 8.79 15.41
CA VAL A 49 -1.03 8.02 16.56
C VAL A 49 -2.04 8.01 17.71
N GLU A 50 -2.67 9.16 18.00
CA GLU A 50 -3.64 9.30 19.11
C GLU A 50 -5.00 8.65 18.79
N HIS A 51 -5.40 8.63 17.51
CA HIS A 51 -6.64 8.07 17.00
C HIS A 51 -6.38 6.92 16.02
N LEU A 52 -5.56 5.96 16.47
CA LEU A 52 -4.99 4.90 15.64
C LEU A 52 -6.03 4.08 14.87
N GLU A 53 -7.12 3.67 15.51
CA GLU A 53 -8.18 2.89 14.84
C GLU A 53 -8.89 3.72 13.76
N SER A 54 -9.25 4.97 14.05
CA SER A 54 -9.88 5.87 13.08
C SER A 54 -8.98 6.15 11.89
N PHE A 55 -7.67 6.31 12.12
CA PHE A 55 -6.70 6.50 11.05
C PHE A 55 -6.60 5.28 10.12
N TRP A 56 -6.54 4.07 10.66
CA TRP A 56 -6.44 2.86 9.83
C TRP A 56 -7.75 2.55 9.11
N GLU A 57 -8.90 2.79 9.75
CA GLU A 57 -10.21 2.69 9.10
C GLU A 57 -10.35 3.69 7.95
N SER A 58 -9.89 4.94 8.12
CA SER A 58 -9.95 5.94 7.07
C SER A 58 -9.07 5.58 5.87
N LEU A 59 -7.98 4.83 6.06
CA LEU A 59 -7.17 4.31 4.94
C LEU A 59 -7.88 3.20 4.15
N ILE A 60 -8.67 2.34 4.81
CA ILE A 60 -9.52 1.36 4.11
C ILE A 60 -10.48 2.09 3.17
N SER A 61 -11.15 3.13 3.68
CA SER A 61 -12.09 3.93 2.91
C SER A 61 -11.38 4.71 1.78
N TYR A 62 -10.28 5.41 2.10
CA TYR A 62 -9.56 6.25 1.13
C TYR A 62 -9.00 5.46 -0.05
N PHE A 63 -8.38 4.30 0.22
CA PHE A 63 -7.85 3.42 -0.83
C PHE A 63 -8.91 2.44 -1.38
N ASN A 64 -10.17 2.58 -0.96
CA ASN A 64 -11.28 1.71 -1.32
C ASN A 64 -10.95 0.22 -1.13
N VAL A 65 -10.26 -0.15 -0.05
CA VAL A 65 -9.86 -1.55 0.20
C VAL A 65 -11.11 -2.43 0.28
N THR A 66 -11.18 -3.43 -0.58
CA THR A 66 -12.31 -4.35 -0.70
C THR A 66 -12.14 -5.52 0.25
N LEU A 67 -13.01 -5.60 1.25
CA LEU A 67 -13.03 -6.70 2.19
C LEU A 67 -14.09 -7.73 1.78
N HIS A 68 -13.74 -9.01 1.84
CA HIS A 68 -14.66 -10.13 1.56
C HIS A 68 -15.52 -10.49 2.77
N SER A 69 -15.06 -10.12 3.97
CA SER A 69 -15.81 -10.21 5.23
C SER A 69 -15.63 -8.92 6.04
N PRO A 70 -16.62 -8.52 6.85
CA PRO A 70 -16.49 -7.36 7.73
C PRO A 70 -15.42 -7.62 8.81
N TYR A 71 -14.75 -6.56 9.27
CA TYR A 71 -13.98 -6.60 10.52
C TYR A 71 -14.91 -6.32 11.71
N GLU A 72 -14.59 -6.92 12.85
CA GLU A 72 -15.25 -6.66 14.13
C GLU A 72 -14.58 -5.52 14.89
N ARG A 73 -13.25 -5.43 14.79
CA ARG A 73 -12.42 -4.39 15.42
C ARG A 73 -11.23 -4.06 14.53
N VAL A 74 -10.85 -2.79 14.50
CA VAL A 74 -9.67 -2.33 13.74
C VAL A 74 -8.38 -2.79 14.42
N LEU A 75 -8.29 -2.69 15.75
CA LEU A 75 -7.14 -3.14 16.52
C LEU A 75 -7.58 -3.87 17.78
N SER A 76 -6.96 -5.01 18.08
CA SER A 76 -7.12 -5.72 19.35
C SER A 76 -5.79 -6.26 19.87
N GLY A 77 -5.64 -6.36 21.20
CA GLY A 77 -4.42 -6.84 21.85
C GLY A 77 -3.30 -5.79 21.93
N GLU A 78 -2.16 -6.20 22.50
CA GLU A 78 -0.96 -5.38 22.66
C GLU A 78 0.24 -6.06 21.99
N MET A 79 1.35 -5.33 21.80
CA MET A 79 2.55 -5.91 21.21
C MET A 79 3.11 -7.06 22.09
N PRO A 80 3.53 -8.18 21.49
CA PRO A 80 3.56 -8.52 20.06
C PRO A 80 2.31 -9.27 19.53
N GLN A 81 1.24 -9.39 20.31
CA GLN A 81 0.00 -10.10 19.96
C GLN A 81 -1.09 -9.22 19.31
N ALA A 82 -0.75 -7.98 18.91
CA ALA A 82 -1.68 -7.08 18.25
C ALA A 82 -2.28 -7.70 16.97
N ARG A 83 -3.60 -7.60 16.82
CA ARG A 83 -4.37 -8.08 15.67
C ARG A 83 -5.05 -6.90 14.99
N TRP A 84 -4.86 -6.80 13.69
CA TRP A 84 -5.44 -5.74 12.86
C TRP A 84 -6.63 -6.28 12.06
N PHE A 85 -7.72 -5.51 12.00
CA PHE A 85 -8.92 -5.80 11.23
C PHE A 85 -9.45 -7.22 11.47
N GLU A 86 -9.58 -7.59 12.74
CA GLU A 86 -9.98 -8.94 13.17
C GLU A 86 -11.35 -9.31 12.56
N GLY A 87 -11.43 -10.45 11.88
CA GLY A 87 -12.63 -10.92 11.18
C GLY A 87 -12.66 -10.57 9.68
N ALA A 88 -11.95 -9.53 9.25
CA ALA A 88 -11.89 -9.18 7.83
C ALA A 88 -10.99 -10.15 7.05
N THR A 89 -11.39 -10.40 5.82
CA THR A 89 -10.64 -11.18 4.84
C THR A 89 -10.53 -10.40 3.54
N LEU A 90 -9.42 -10.58 2.83
CA LEU A 90 -9.16 -9.95 1.54
C LEU A 90 -8.19 -10.82 0.73
N ASN A 91 -8.04 -10.49 -0.55
CA ASN A 91 -6.98 -11.04 -1.39
C ASN A 91 -6.03 -9.92 -1.86
N TYR A 92 -4.73 -10.07 -1.59
CA TYR A 92 -3.74 -9.07 -1.98
C TYR A 92 -3.59 -8.97 -3.51
N ALA A 93 -3.50 -10.10 -4.21
CA ALA A 93 -3.34 -10.11 -5.67
C ALA A 93 -4.55 -9.51 -6.38
N GLU A 94 -5.76 -9.74 -5.88
CA GLU A 94 -6.98 -9.09 -6.38
C GLU A 94 -6.88 -7.56 -6.35
N HIS A 95 -6.35 -6.99 -5.25
CA HIS A 95 -6.16 -5.54 -5.14
C HIS A 95 -5.11 -5.00 -6.11
N VAL A 96 -4.06 -5.78 -6.38
CA VAL A 96 -3.05 -5.42 -7.39
C VAL A 96 -3.70 -5.33 -8.77
N PHE A 97 -4.49 -6.34 -9.17
CA PHE A 97 -5.12 -6.38 -10.49
C PHE A 97 -6.29 -5.41 -10.67
N ARG A 98 -6.80 -4.78 -9.60
CA ARG A 98 -7.81 -3.70 -9.71
C ARG A 98 -7.32 -2.50 -10.53
N GLN A 99 -6.01 -2.26 -10.57
CA GLN A 99 -5.39 -1.18 -11.35
C GLN A 99 -5.06 -1.60 -12.80
N LYS A 100 -5.56 -2.76 -13.25
CA LYS A 100 -5.37 -3.23 -14.62
C LYS A 100 -5.86 -2.18 -15.61
N THR A 101 -4.97 -1.79 -16.52
CA THR A 101 -5.26 -0.88 -17.62
C THR A 101 -4.59 -1.35 -18.92
N VAL A 102 -5.07 -0.85 -20.05
CA VAL A 102 -4.45 -1.00 -21.37
C VAL A 102 -3.54 0.18 -21.73
N ASP A 103 -3.59 1.27 -20.95
CA ASP A 103 -2.91 2.53 -21.29
C ASP A 103 -1.40 2.48 -21.08
N HIS A 104 -0.93 1.61 -20.18
CA HIS A 104 0.49 1.41 -19.88
C HIS A 104 0.76 -0.03 -19.42
N PRO A 105 2.01 -0.52 -19.52
CA PRO A 105 2.36 -1.85 -19.02
C PRO A 105 2.24 -1.94 -17.49
N ALA A 106 2.12 -3.18 -16.99
CA ALA A 106 2.16 -3.49 -15.57
C ALA A 106 3.60 -3.49 -15.03
N LEU A 107 4.53 -4.04 -15.82
CA LEU A 107 5.95 -4.12 -15.46
C LEU A 107 6.81 -3.56 -16.60
N LEU A 108 7.83 -2.81 -16.21
CA LEU A 108 8.95 -2.42 -17.05
C LEU A 108 10.18 -3.19 -16.58
N VAL A 109 10.66 -4.12 -17.39
CA VAL A 109 11.73 -5.05 -17.05
C VAL A 109 13.01 -4.61 -17.74
N ALA A 110 14.00 -4.22 -16.94
CA ALA A 110 15.34 -3.92 -17.42
C ALA A 110 16.29 -5.07 -17.11
N SER A 111 17.23 -5.33 -18.02
CA SER A 111 18.31 -6.29 -17.81
C SER A 111 19.66 -5.67 -18.15
N GLU A 112 20.75 -6.34 -17.81
CA GLU A 112 22.12 -5.91 -18.13
C GLU A 112 22.37 -5.78 -19.65
N SER A 113 21.52 -6.38 -20.48
CA SER A 113 21.55 -6.19 -21.94
C SER A 113 21.15 -4.77 -22.37
N GLY A 114 20.62 -3.95 -21.47
CA GLY A 114 20.11 -2.60 -21.74
C GLY A 114 18.74 -2.58 -22.42
N LEU A 115 18.15 -3.73 -22.73
CA LEU A 115 16.81 -3.83 -23.31
C LEU A 115 15.74 -3.70 -22.23
N LEU A 116 14.80 -2.79 -22.46
CA LEU A 116 13.59 -2.64 -21.67
C LEU A 116 12.48 -3.48 -22.29
N THR A 117 11.95 -4.43 -21.52
CA THR A 117 10.82 -5.27 -21.92
C THR A 117 9.58 -4.88 -21.13
N GLU A 118 8.47 -4.72 -21.83
CA GLU A 118 7.20 -4.38 -21.21
C GLU A 118 6.34 -5.63 -21.01
N VAL A 119 5.73 -5.77 -19.83
CA VAL A 119 4.74 -6.80 -19.55
C VAL A 119 3.39 -6.13 -19.36
N SER A 120 2.43 -6.44 -20.23
CA SER A 120 1.07 -5.92 -20.11
C SER A 120 0.36 -6.49 -18.88
N TRP A 121 -0.62 -5.75 -18.35
CA TRP A 121 -1.46 -6.23 -17.27
C TRP A 121 -2.19 -7.54 -17.59
N GLU A 122 -2.66 -7.70 -18.83
CA GLU A 122 -3.30 -8.93 -19.28
C GLU A 122 -2.34 -10.12 -19.26
N SER A 123 -1.10 -9.93 -19.72
CA SER A 123 -0.09 -10.99 -19.69
C SER A 123 0.25 -11.39 -18.26
N LEU A 124 0.46 -10.40 -17.38
CA LEU A 124 0.77 -10.63 -15.97
C LEU A 124 -0.36 -11.38 -15.26
N GLU A 125 -1.60 -10.94 -15.44
CA GLU A 125 -2.77 -11.59 -14.85
C GLU A 125 -2.94 -13.03 -15.34
N ARG A 126 -2.81 -13.26 -16.65
CA ARG A 126 -2.90 -14.60 -17.24
C ARG A 126 -1.84 -15.54 -16.69
N GLN A 127 -0.58 -15.09 -16.60
CA GLN A 127 0.52 -15.89 -16.05
C GLN A 127 0.31 -16.18 -14.56
N THR A 128 -0.08 -15.18 -13.79
CA THR A 128 -0.40 -15.32 -12.36
C THR A 128 -1.54 -16.32 -12.14
N ALA A 129 -2.61 -16.21 -12.92
CA ALA A 129 -3.75 -17.12 -12.85
C ALA A 129 -3.36 -18.56 -13.22
N ALA A 130 -2.53 -18.74 -14.25
CA ALA A 130 -2.03 -20.04 -14.66
C ALA A 130 -1.18 -20.70 -13.57
N LEU A 131 -0.26 -19.95 -12.96
CA LEU A 131 0.55 -20.42 -11.84
C LEU A 131 -0.32 -20.77 -10.63
N ALA A 132 -1.26 -19.90 -10.25
CA ALA A 132 -2.18 -20.15 -9.15
C ALA A 132 -3.04 -21.40 -9.38
N ALA A 133 -3.52 -21.62 -10.62
CA ALA A 133 -4.26 -22.84 -10.98
C ALA A 133 -3.38 -24.10 -10.92
N TRP A 134 -2.11 -24.00 -11.30
CA TRP A 134 -1.17 -25.10 -11.16
C TRP A 134 -0.86 -25.43 -9.69
N LEU A 135 -0.59 -24.42 -8.85
CA LEU A 135 -0.33 -24.61 -7.42
C LEU A 135 -1.49 -25.30 -6.71
N ARG A 136 -2.74 -24.90 -7.01
CA ARG A 136 -3.94 -25.58 -6.48
C ARG A 136 -4.02 -27.04 -6.92
N ARG A 137 -3.72 -27.34 -8.19
CA ARG A 137 -3.66 -28.73 -8.71
C ARG A 137 -2.54 -29.55 -8.07
N ALA A 138 -1.44 -28.91 -7.70
CA ALA A 138 -0.34 -29.53 -6.96
C ALA A 138 -0.66 -29.74 -5.46
N GLY A 139 -1.85 -29.32 -5.00
CA GLY A 139 -2.34 -29.55 -3.65
C GLY A 139 -2.07 -28.43 -2.65
N ILE A 140 -1.46 -27.32 -3.07
CA ILE A 140 -1.15 -26.18 -2.19
C ILE A 140 -2.44 -25.53 -1.66
N GLN A 141 -2.49 -25.32 -0.35
CA GLN A 141 -3.62 -24.73 0.38
C GLN A 141 -3.25 -23.39 1.06
N PRO A 142 -4.26 -22.56 1.43
CA PRO A 142 -4.01 -21.41 2.29
C PRO A 142 -3.27 -21.80 3.58
N GLY A 143 -2.17 -21.10 3.88
CA GLY A 143 -1.29 -21.39 5.02
C GLY A 143 -0.05 -22.22 4.68
N ASP A 144 0.01 -22.83 3.49
CA ASP A 144 1.21 -23.47 2.99
C ASP A 144 2.26 -22.43 2.57
N ARG A 145 3.54 -22.83 2.67
CA ARG A 145 4.67 -21.99 2.30
C ARG A 145 5.18 -22.42 0.93
N VAL A 146 5.35 -21.46 0.02
CA VAL A 146 5.98 -21.64 -1.29
C VAL A 146 7.26 -20.82 -1.30
N ALA A 147 8.41 -21.46 -1.57
CA ALA A 147 9.69 -20.79 -1.64
C ALA A 147 10.12 -20.59 -3.10
N GLY A 148 10.61 -19.40 -3.43
CA GLY A 148 11.18 -19.06 -4.73
C GLY A 148 12.65 -18.67 -4.57
N TYR A 149 13.53 -19.24 -5.40
CA TYR A 149 14.90 -18.77 -5.57
C TYR A 149 15.02 -18.23 -7.00
N LEU A 150 14.65 -16.96 -7.15
CA LEU A 150 14.52 -16.27 -8.43
C LEU A 150 15.35 -14.99 -8.39
N PRO A 151 15.98 -14.59 -9.51
CA PRO A 151 16.57 -13.26 -9.66
C PRO A 151 15.46 -12.19 -9.78
N THR A 152 15.84 -10.93 -9.97
CA THR A 152 14.90 -9.83 -10.27
C THR A 152 14.39 -9.94 -11.71
N ILE A 153 13.39 -10.80 -11.93
CA ILE A 153 12.76 -11.08 -13.23
C ILE A 153 11.23 -10.97 -13.12
N PRO A 154 10.49 -10.77 -14.22
CA PRO A 154 9.03 -10.58 -14.17
C PRO A 154 8.23 -11.76 -13.62
N GLU A 155 8.79 -12.97 -13.60
CA GLU A 155 8.16 -14.17 -13.05
C GLU A 155 8.25 -14.29 -11.53
N ALA A 156 9.00 -13.40 -10.86
CA ALA A 156 9.22 -13.42 -9.41
C ALA A 156 8.03 -12.93 -8.59
#